data_AF-A0A1L8E1L0-F1
#
_entry.id   AF-A0A1L8E1L0-F1
#
_cell.length_a   1.000
_cell.length_b   1.000
_cell.length_c   1.000
_cell.angle_alpha   90.00
_cell.angle_beta   90.00
_cell.angle_gamma   90.00
#
_symmetry.space_group_name_H-M   'P 1'
#
loop_
_entity.id
_entity.type
_entity.pdbx_description
1 polymer ?
#
loop_
_entity_poly.entity_id
_entity_poly.type
_entity_poly.pdbx_seq_one_letter_code
_entity_poly.pdbx_strand_id
1 'polypeptide(L)'
;MALTASLRRTLIALFAIMTFVVMVFYWNQDVLKPASYLSNFDRFVRTKLVPEREKIFVSEKTWTYKCVNDRCIREHYLTQHYHEKRIPFLTCSMTCGGPKIWPEPTGKVSMGSKSLTFFTENVKARIETPFEKVENLFRDAFVVFMDELRSIENIDKEDKTHEGENHAADGNVVATSNPSGARHTDETSRCKPNHPCDIDHLEIVVNIYKYPDIYLRHDTDESYNITLKSDSRRISAKIVARSFFGARNALATLHQMVWYDDEEKLLRIIGRAFVEDAPKFGYRGLMLDTSRHYFSIEAIKRTLSGMALSKLNRFHWHMTDSQSFPFVSRHYPQLAAHGAYSNHEVYTTDDVRDVVEFARVRGIQIIPEIDAPAHAGNGWDWGPKHGLGELSLCINQQPWSFYCGEPPCGQLNPKNNNTYLILQKLYAELLELTGPTDFFSPWR
;
A
#
# COMPACT_ATOMS: atom_id res chain seq x y z
N MET A 1 24.03 75.65 -3.08
CA MET A 1 23.83 75.23 -4.48
C MET A 1 22.54 74.43 -4.57
N ALA A 2 21.53 75.05 -5.18
CA ALA A 2 20.21 74.47 -5.37
C ALA A 2 20.26 73.36 -6.43
N LEU A 3 20.47 72.12 -5.99
CA LEU A 3 20.01 70.94 -6.75
C LEU A 3 18.50 70.82 -6.54
N THR A 4 17.83 71.68 -7.31
CA THR A 4 16.48 71.60 -7.86
C THR A 4 15.50 70.67 -7.15
N ALA A 5 14.44 71.28 -6.59
CA ALA A 5 13.22 70.60 -6.15
C ALA A 5 12.61 69.66 -7.22
N SER A 6 13.02 69.81 -8.48
CA SER A 6 12.79 68.89 -9.59
C SER A 6 13.32 67.48 -9.32
N LEU A 7 14.60 67.33 -8.91
CA LEU A 7 15.22 66.00 -8.72
C LEU A 7 14.53 65.18 -7.61
N ARG A 8 14.11 65.85 -6.53
CA ARG A 8 13.40 65.20 -5.42
C ARG A 8 11.99 64.75 -5.83
N ARG A 9 11.29 65.51 -6.67
CA ARG A 9 9.99 65.10 -7.22
C ARG A 9 10.13 63.93 -8.19
N THR A 10 11.18 63.93 -9.01
CA THR A 10 11.46 62.82 -9.94
C THR A 10 11.81 61.54 -9.19
N LEU A 11 12.59 61.62 -8.10
CA LEU A 11 12.93 60.45 -7.28
C LEU A 11 11.71 59.87 -6.55
N ILE A 12 10.81 60.72 -6.03
CA ILE A 12 9.58 60.27 -5.39
C ILE A 12 8.64 59.62 -6.42
N ALA A 13 8.53 60.19 -7.63
CA ALA A 13 7.74 59.60 -8.71
C ALA A 13 8.32 58.25 -9.16
N LEU A 14 9.63 58.14 -9.29
CA LEU A 14 10.31 56.87 -9.63
C LEU A 14 10.07 55.82 -8.53
N PHE A 15 10.16 56.19 -7.25
CA PHE A 15 9.91 55.26 -6.15
C PHE A 15 8.45 54.79 -6.11
N ALA A 16 7.49 55.68 -6.38
CA ALA A 16 6.07 55.33 -6.49
C ALA A 16 5.78 54.39 -7.68
N ILE A 17 6.42 54.61 -8.83
CA ILE A 17 6.30 53.71 -9.99
C ILE A 17 6.92 52.35 -9.69
N MET A 18 8.10 52.32 -9.05
CA MET A 18 8.78 51.06 -8.71
C MET A 18 7.97 50.23 -7.70
N THR A 19 7.41 50.88 -6.68
CA THR A 19 6.52 50.21 -5.71
C THR A 19 5.21 49.75 -6.33
N PHE A 20 4.62 50.51 -7.25
CA PHE A 20 3.44 50.08 -8.01
C PHE A 20 3.74 48.87 -8.90
N VAL A 21 4.86 48.88 -9.62
CA VAL A 21 5.30 47.75 -10.45
C VAL A 21 5.54 46.50 -9.60
N VAL A 22 6.19 46.63 -8.44
CA VAL A 22 6.38 45.51 -7.51
C VAL A 22 5.06 45.00 -6.94
N MET A 23 4.10 45.87 -6.61
CA MET A 23 2.76 45.45 -6.19
C MET A 23 1.98 44.76 -7.31
N VAL A 24 2.08 45.23 -8.56
CA VAL A 24 1.45 44.56 -9.71
C VAL A 24 2.07 43.18 -9.95
N PHE A 25 3.38 43.02 -9.82
CA PHE A 25 4.03 41.70 -9.90
C PHE A 25 3.70 40.79 -8.70
N TYR A 26 3.53 41.36 -7.51
CA TYR A 26 3.13 40.62 -6.30
C TYR A 26 1.67 40.17 -6.37
N TRP A 27 0.77 40.97 -6.94
CA TRP A 27 -0.65 40.62 -7.08
C TRP A 27 -0.96 39.78 -8.33
N ASN A 28 -0.14 39.84 -9.38
CA ASN A 28 -0.25 38.98 -10.58
C ASN A 28 0.52 37.66 -10.47
N GLN A 29 0.79 37.16 -9.26
CA GLN A 29 1.48 35.86 -9.09
C GLN A 29 0.68 34.65 -9.60
N ASP A 30 -0.60 34.82 -9.97
CA ASP A 30 -1.36 33.79 -10.69
C ASP A 30 -0.84 33.48 -12.11
N VAL A 31 0.04 34.32 -12.68
CA VAL A 31 0.60 34.15 -14.04
C VAL A 31 1.98 33.44 -14.02
N LEU A 32 2.56 33.18 -12.85
CA LEU A 32 3.80 32.41 -12.70
C LEU A 32 3.55 31.08 -11.97
N LYS A 33 2.61 30.29 -12.47
CA LYS A 33 2.47 28.88 -12.08
C LYS A 33 3.58 28.04 -12.74
N PRO A 34 4.42 27.30 -11.99
CA PRO A 34 5.43 26.41 -12.56
C PRO A 34 4.86 25.09 -13.13
N ALA A 35 3.55 24.96 -13.29
CA ALA A 35 2.92 23.72 -13.77
C ALA A 35 3.11 23.48 -15.28
N SER A 36 3.17 24.54 -16.11
CA SER A 36 3.31 24.40 -17.57
C SER A 36 4.77 24.36 -18.06
N TYR A 37 5.71 24.87 -17.27
CA TYR A 37 7.13 24.82 -17.62
C TYR A 37 7.75 23.45 -17.32
N LEU A 38 7.32 22.77 -16.24
CA LEU A 38 7.76 21.41 -15.95
C LEU A 38 7.23 20.40 -16.99
N SER A 39 6.00 20.53 -17.46
CA SER A 39 5.47 19.64 -18.51
C SER A 39 6.15 19.85 -19.86
N ASN A 40 6.48 21.10 -20.20
CA ASN A 40 7.16 21.43 -21.47
C ASN A 40 8.66 21.14 -21.41
N PHE A 41 9.30 21.30 -20.24
CA PHE A 41 10.69 20.91 -20.03
C PHE A 41 10.85 19.39 -19.98
N ASP A 42 9.95 18.64 -19.33
CA ASP A 42 9.94 17.17 -19.37
C ASP A 42 9.70 16.65 -20.80
N ARG A 43 8.79 17.31 -21.55
CA ARG A 43 8.58 17.02 -22.98
C ARG A 43 9.82 17.34 -23.83
N PHE A 44 10.52 18.44 -23.56
CA PHE A 44 11.73 18.84 -24.28
C PHE A 44 12.94 17.96 -23.96
N VAL A 45 13.12 17.57 -22.69
CA VAL A 45 14.17 16.65 -22.24
C VAL A 45 13.93 15.26 -22.82
N ARG A 46 12.68 14.77 -22.85
CA ARG A 46 12.31 13.49 -23.51
C ARG A 46 12.52 13.49 -25.03
N THR A 47 12.33 14.62 -25.70
CA THR A 47 12.38 14.69 -27.19
C THR A 47 13.73 15.08 -27.78
N LYS A 48 14.63 15.73 -27.03
CA LYS A 48 15.90 16.23 -27.59
C LYS A 48 17.19 15.85 -26.87
N LEU A 49 17.16 15.44 -25.60
CA LEU A 49 18.38 15.14 -24.81
C LEU A 49 18.59 13.67 -24.50
N VAL A 50 17.59 12.82 -24.77
CA VAL A 50 17.77 11.38 -24.91
C VAL A 50 17.93 11.13 -26.40
N PRO A 51 19.13 10.82 -26.92
CA PRO A 51 19.22 10.24 -28.24
C PRO A 51 18.29 9.03 -28.20
N GLU A 52 17.43 8.85 -29.20
CA GLU A 52 16.87 7.55 -29.52
C GLU A 52 18.07 6.60 -29.75
N ARG A 53 18.63 6.07 -28.66
CA ARG A 53 18.93 4.65 -28.69
C ARG A 53 17.59 4.06 -28.99
N GLU A 54 17.41 3.58 -30.21
CA GLU A 54 16.67 2.34 -30.42
C GLU A 54 17.11 1.45 -29.26
N LYS A 55 16.31 1.43 -28.19
CA LYS A 55 16.32 0.31 -27.30
C LYS A 55 15.90 -0.78 -28.26
N ILE A 56 16.88 -1.56 -28.71
CA ILE A 56 16.63 -2.91 -29.15
C ILE A 56 16.02 -3.55 -27.91
N PHE A 57 14.71 -3.36 -27.73
CA PHE A 57 13.90 -4.17 -26.86
C PHE A 57 13.97 -5.52 -27.56
N VAL A 58 15.01 -6.28 -27.23
CA VAL A 58 14.95 -7.72 -27.37
C VAL A 58 13.81 -8.11 -26.43
N SER A 59 12.59 -8.11 -26.99
CA SER A 59 11.36 -8.44 -26.27
C SER A 59 11.61 -9.74 -25.53
N GLU A 60 11.19 -9.88 -24.27
CA GLU A 60 11.30 -11.18 -23.57
C GLU A 60 10.72 -12.33 -24.41
N LYS A 61 9.81 -12.02 -25.34
CA LYS A 61 9.23 -12.94 -26.31
C LYS A 61 10.22 -13.60 -27.28
N THR A 62 11.44 -13.08 -27.42
CA THR A 62 12.51 -13.74 -28.22
C THR A 62 13.25 -14.83 -27.45
N TRP A 63 12.93 -15.04 -26.16
CA TRP A 63 13.62 -15.97 -25.28
C TRP A 63 12.67 -17.02 -24.73
N THR A 64 13.11 -18.27 -24.70
CA THR A 64 12.49 -19.35 -23.95
C THR A 64 13.43 -19.80 -22.84
N TYR A 65 12.90 -20.47 -21.81
CA TYR A 65 13.69 -20.92 -20.67
C TYR A 65 13.59 -22.43 -20.47
N LYS A 66 14.72 -23.05 -20.19
CA LYS A 66 14.84 -24.47 -19.91
C LYS A 66 15.42 -24.70 -18.52
N CYS A 67 14.82 -25.61 -17.76
CA CYS A 67 15.34 -26.01 -16.47
C CYS A 67 16.53 -26.96 -16.65
N VAL A 68 17.71 -26.56 -16.18
CA VAL A 68 18.93 -27.36 -16.20
C VAL A 68 19.61 -27.22 -14.84
N ASN A 69 19.75 -28.32 -14.09
CA ASN A 69 20.35 -28.35 -12.75
C ASN A 69 19.76 -27.27 -11.82
N ASP A 70 18.43 -27.25 -11.69
CA ASP A 70 17.68 -26.30 -10.85
C ASP A 70 17.87 -24.82 -11.20
N ARG A 71 18.26 -24.54 -12.45
CA ARG A 71 18.43 -23.18 -12.97
C ARG A 71 17.71 -23.02 -14.30
N CYS A 72 17.07 -21.86 -14.46
CA CYS A 72 16.46 -21.45 -15.72
C CYS A 72 17.52 -20.88 -16.66
N ILE A 73 17.92 -21.70 -17.63
CA ILE A 73 18.83 -21.28 -18.70
C ILE A 73 18.01 -20.66 -19.81
N ARG A 74 18.42 -19.46 -20.24
CA ARG A 74 17.80 -18.72 -21.33
C ARG A 74 18.30 -19.24 -22.68
N GLU A 75 17.37 -19.54 -23.58
CA GLU A 75 17.63 -20.01 -24.95
C GLU A 75 16.88 -19.13 -25.96
N HIS A 76 17.43 -18.96 -27.17
CA HIS A 76 16.75 -18.19 -28.21
C HIS A 76 15.49 -18.93 -28.68
N TYR A 77 14.35 -18.23 -28.65
CA TYR A 77 13.10 -18.74 -29.18
C TYR A 77 12.99 -18.37 -30.67
N LEU A 78 13.40 -19.30 -31.53
CA LEU A 78 13.26 -19.16 -32.98
C LEU A 78 11.85 -19.61 -33.37
N THR A 79 10.99 -18.66 -33.75
CA THR A 79 9.60 -18.87 -34.19
C THR A 79 9.44 -19.76 -35.43
N GLN A 80 10.54 -20.28 -35.99
CA GLN A 80 10.54 -21.19 -37.15
C GLN A 80 10.15 -22.63 -36.78
N HIS A 81 10.11 -22.99 -35.49
CA HIS A 81 9.56 -24.27 -35.02
C HIS A 81 8.09 -24.09 -34.58
N TYR A 82 7.17 -24.20 -35.55
CA TYR A 82 5.73 -23.90 -35.44
C TYR A 82 4.91 -24.71 -34.39
N HIS A 83 5.54 -25.54 -33.55
CA HIS A 83 4.82 -26.50 -32.69
C HIS A 83 5.14 -26.44 -31.19
N GLU A 84 6.20 -25.76 -30.76
CA GLU A 84 6.55 -25.70 -29.34
C GLU A 84 6.29 -24.30 -28.78
N LYS A 85 5.47 -24.21 -27.73
CA LYS A 85 5.21 -22.94 -27.03
C LYS A 85 6.47 -22.50 -26.27
N ARG A 86 6.70 -21.20 -26.21
CA ARG A 86 7.74 -20.59 -25.37
C ARG A 86 7.45 -20.89 -23.90
N ILE A 87 8.51 -21.09 -23.11
CA ILE A 87 8.41 -21.15 -21.65
C ILE A 87 8.90 -19.80 -21.09
N PRO A 88 8.02 -18.98 -20.49
CA PRO A 88 8.41 -17.72 -19.86
C PRO A 88 9.37 -17.92 -18.68
N PHE A 89 10.16 -16.88 -18.37
CA PHE A 89 11.10 -16.92 -17.23
C PHE A 89 10.39 -17.25 -15.93
N LEU A 90 9.24 -16.60 -15.66
CA LEU A 90 8.49 -16.81 -14.42
C LEU A 90 7.97 -18.25 -14.32
N THR A 91 7.39 -18.79 -15.39
CA THR A 91 6.99 -20.20 -15.46
C THR A 91 8.15 -21.15 -15.19
N CYS A 92 9.32 -20.93 -15.80
CA CYS A 92 10.50 -21.73 -15.51
C CYS A 92 10.91 -21.57 -14.03
N SER A 93 11.01 -20.34 -13.52
CA SER A 93 11.45 -20.04 -12.16
C SER A 93 10.57 -20.71 -11.09
N MET A 94 9.26 -20.75 -11.32
CA MET A 94 8.29 -21.37 -10.41
C MET A 94 8.33 -22.91 -10.44
N THR A 95 8.74 -23.52 -11.56
CA THR A 95 8.73 -24.98 -11.75
C THR A 95 10.11 -25.64 -11.69
N CYS A 96 11.18 -24.83 -11.65
CA CYS A 96 12.58 -25.29 -11.68
C CYS A 96 13.28 -25.03 -10.34
N GLY A 97 13.77 -26.10 -9.73
CA GLY A 97 14.47 -26.05 -8.44
C GLY A 97 13.53 -25.96 -7.24
N GLY A 98 14.04 -25.35 -6.16
CA GLY A 98 13.33 -25.23 -4.89
C GLY A 98 12.14 -24.25 -4.91
N PRO A 99 11.25 -24.34 -3.90
CA PRO A 99 10.04 -23.51 -3.80
C PRO A 99 10.38 -22.02 -3.80
N LYS A 100 9.63 -21.23 -4.60
CA LYS A 100 9.78 -19.77 -4.69
C LYS A 100 8.76 -19.05 -3.80
N ILE A 101 8.81 -19.34 -2.49
CA ILE A 101 7.95 -18.67 -1.51
C ILE A 101 8.81 -17.72 -0.67
N TRP A 102 8.33 -16.49 -0.47
CA TRP A 102 8.89 -15.52 0.45
C TRP A 102 7.84 -14.97 1.42
N PRO A 103 8.08 -14.96 2.75
CA PRO A 103 9.20 -15.62 3.43
C PRO A 103 9.19 -17.13 3.22
N GLU A 104 10.38 -17.76 3.24
CA GLU A 104 10.51 -19.21 3.16
C GLU A 104 9.77 -19.86 4.35
N PRO A 105 8.88 -20.85 4.11
CA PRO A 105 8.18 -21.53 5.20
C PRO A 105 9.14 -22.20 6.18
N THR A 106 8.80 -22.16 7.47
CA THR A 106 9.67 -22.72 8.52
C THR A 106 9.55 -24.24 8.68
N GLY A 107 8.45 -24.83 8.21
CA GLY A 107 8.18 -26.25 8.29
C GLY A 107 8.51 -27.01 7.01
N LYS A 108 7.82 -28.14 6.81
CA LYS A 108 8.03 -29.00 5.63
C LYS A 108 7.44 -28.34 4.38
N VAL A 109 8.23 -28.30 3.32
CA VAL A 109 7.79 -27.83 2.00
C VAL A 109 8.06 -28.90 0.94
N SER A 110 7.08 -29.17 0.11
CA SER A 110 7.25 -29.94 -1.14
C SER A 110 6.42 -29.29 -2.23
N MET A 111 6.99 -29.15 -3.43
CA MET A 111 6.30 -28.64 -4.60
C MET A 111 6.58 -29.54 -5.79
N GLY A 112 5.56 -29.78 -6.61
CA GLY A 112 5.70 -30.47 -7.88
C GLY A 112 6.20 -29.52 -8.97
N SER A 113 6.79 -30.08 -10.02
CA SER A 113 7.28 -29.35 -11.19
C SER A 113 6.21 -29.09 -12.25
N LYS A 114 5.00 -29.63 -12.08
CA LYS A 114 3.87 -29.40 -13.02
C LYS A 114 3.06 -28.20 -12.56
N SER A 115 2.69 -27.36 -13.52
CA SER A 115 1.78 -26.23 -13.35
C SER A 115 0.56 -26.39 -14.26
N LEU A 116 -0.53 -25.72 -13.90
CA LEU A 116 -1.82 -25.81 -14.59
C LEU A 116 -2.39 -24.42 -14.78
N THR A 117 -3.01 -24.18 -15.94
CA THR A 117 -3.67 -22.92 -16.28
C THR A 117 -5.12 -22.85 -15.78
N PHE A 118 -5.57 -21.66 -15.41
CA PHE A 118 -6.95 -21.41 -14.96
C PHE A 118 -7.34 -19.92 -15.12
N PHE A 119 -8.64 -19.63 -14.99
CA PHE A 119 -9.17 -18.26 -14.88
C PHE A 119 -9.64 -17.97 -13.46
N THR A 120 -9.64 -16.71 -13.04
CA THR A 120 -10.13 -16.32 -11.71
C THR A 120 -11.59 -16.71 -11.45
N GLU A 121 -12.43 -16.79 -12.49
CA GLU A 121 -13.83 -17.24 -12.40
C GLU A 121 -13.99 -18.71 -12.01
N ASN A 122 -12.96 -19.53 -12.17
CA ASN A 122 -12.96 -20.95 -11.81
C ASN A 122 -12.63 -21.17 -10.31
N VAL A 123 -12.29 -20.11 -9.58
CA VAL A 123 -11.91 -20.16 -8.16
C VAL A 123 -13.16 -20.06 -7.28
N LYS A 124 -13.33 -21.04 -6.39
CA LYS A 124 -14.37 -21.03 -5.35
C LYS A 124 -13.74 -21.32 -4.00
N ALA A 125 -14.24 -20.68 -2.95
CA ALA A 125 -13.85 -20.98 -1.57
C ALA A 125 -14.98 -21.66 -0.81
N ARG A 126 -14.62 -22.61 0.04
CA ARG A 126 -15.49 -23.20 1.07
C ARG A 126 -14.82 -23.02 2.42
N ILE A 127 -15.47 -22.29 3.31
CA ILE A 127 -14.93 -21.96 4.63
C ILE A 127 -15.66 -22.82 5.66
N GLU A 128 -14.90 -23.56 6.45
CA GLU A 128 -15.36 -24.46 7.49
C GLU A 128 -14.81 -23.94 8.84
N THR A 129 -15.66 -23.26 9.61
CA THR A 129 -15.30 -22.77 10.94
C THR A 129 -16.54 -22.73 11.85
N PRO A 130 -16.41 -23.02 13.16
CA PRO A 130 -17.52 -22.87 14.09
C PRO A 130 -17.76 -21.41 14.51
N PHE A 131 -16.96 -20.46 14.02
CA PHE A 131 -16.94 -19.08 14.49
C PHE A 131 -17.40 -18.09 13.41
N GLU A 132 -18.65 -17.62 13.50
CA GLU A 132 -19.26 -16.71 12.50
C GLU A 132 -18.44 -15.44 12.23
N LYS A 133 -17.91 -14.81 13.28
CA LYS A 133 -17.09 -13.58 13.13
C LYS A 133 -15.79 -13.84 12.38
N VAL A 134 -15.17 -15.00 12.58
CA VAL A 134 -13.97 -15.42 11.86
C VAL A 134 -14.31 -15.73 10.41
N GLU A 135 -15.46 -16.37 10.16
CA GLU A 135 -15.94 -16.63 8.81
C GLU A 135 -16.11 -15.34 8.02
N ASN A 136 -16.79 -14.34 8.57
CA ASN A 136 -17.00 -13.05 7.92
C ASN A 136 -15.67 -12.34 7.63
N LEU A 137 -14.78 -12.26 8.62
CA LEU A 137 -13.46 -11.67 8.43
C LEU A 137 -12.61 -12.43 7.38
N PHE A 138 -12.70 -13.76 7.35
CA PHE A 138 -12.00 -14.53 6.32
C PHE A 138 -12.61 -14.34 4.93
N ARG A 139 -13.93 -14.16 4.80
CA ARG A 139 -14.56 -13.79 3.53
C ARG A 139 -14.03 -12.46 3.03
N ASP A 140 -13.88 -11.47 3.89
CA ASP A 140 -13.29 -10.17 3.51
C ASP A 140 -11.85 -10.33 3.03
N ALA A 141 -11.03 -11.11 3.75
CA ALA A 141 -9.67 -11.44 3.33
C ALA A 141 -9.62 -12.21 2.00
N PHE A 142 -10.60 -13.08 1.75
CA PHE A 142 -10.71 -13.82 0.51
C PHE A 142 -11.10 -12.94 -0.68
N VAL A 143 -11.96 -11.92 -0.46
CA VAL A 143 -12.25 -10.90 -1.48
C VAL A 143 -10.97 -10.18 -1.89
N VAL A 144 -10.16 -9.74 -0.92
CA VAL A 144 -8.86 -9.11 -1.19
C VAL A 144 -7.95 -10.02 -2.01
N PHE A 145 -7.82 -11.29 -1.61
CA PHE A 145 -7.03 -12.28 -2.36
C PHE A 145 -7.51 -12.43 -3.81
N MET A 146 -8.82 -12.48 -4.04
CA MET A 146 -9.38 -12.60 -5.38
C MET A 146 -9.16 -11.33 -6.22
N ASP A 147 -9.23 -10.15 -5.61
CA ASP A 147 -8.96 -8.89 -6.30
C ASP A 147 -7.49 -8.78 -6.71
N GLU A 148 -6.56 -9.25 -5.87
CA GLU A 148 -5.13 -9.37 -6.22
C GLU A 148 -4.92 -10.31 -7.42
N LEU A 149 -5.56 -11.50 -7.43
CA LEU A 149 -5.47 -12.42 -8.57
C LEU A 149 -6.06 -11.83 -9.86
N ARG A 150 -7.17 -11.09 -9.77
CA ARG A 150 -7.78 -10.41 -10.92
C ARG A 150 -6.89 -9.29 -11.45
N SER A 151 -6.19 -8.57 -10.57
CA SER A 151 -5.22 -7.57 -10.99
C SER A 151 -4.09 -8.22 -11.81
N ILE A 152 -3.56 -9.36 -11.34
CA ILE A 152 -2.55 -10.12 -12.07
C ILE A 152 -3.07 -10.63 -13.43
N GLU A 153 -4.29 -11.17 -13.48
CA GLU A 153 -4.90 -11.68 -14.71
C GLU A 153 -5.12 -10.59 -15.78
N ASN A 154 -5.27 -9.32 -15.37
CA ASN A 154 -5.56 -8.21 -16.27
C ASN A 154 -4.34 -7.33 -16.62
N ILE A 155 -3.12 -7.72 -16.23
CA ILE A 155 -1.88 -6.96 -16.50
C ILE A 155 -1.76 -6.56 -17.98
N ASP A 156 -2.04 -7.47 -18.92
CA ASP A 156 -1.93 -7.21 -20.37
C ASP A 156 -3.03 -6.30 -20.94
N LYS A 157 -4.11 -6.02 -20.20
CA LYS A 157 -5.19 -5.14 -20.65
C LYS A 157 -4.88 -3.66 -20.36
N GLU A 158 -4.16 -3.38 -19.29
CA GLU A 158 -3.73 -2.02 -18.92
C GLU A 158 -2.66 -1.46 -19.89
N ASP A 159 -1.80 -2.33 -20.42
CA ASP A 159 -0.77 -1.92 -21.39
C ASP A 159 -1.39 -1.42 -22.72
N LYS A 160 -2.56 -1.96 -23.10
CA LYS A 160 -3.29 -1.52 -24.30
C LYS A 160 -4.04 -0.20 -24.13
N THR A 161 -4.39 0.18 -22.91
CA THR A 161 -5.01 1.49 -22.65
C THR A 161 -4.00 2.63 -22.76
N HIS A 162 -2.72 2.40 -22.45
CA HIS A 162 -1.68 3.41 -22.61
C HIS A 162 -1.13 3.54 -24.03
N GLU A 163 -1.26 2.51 -24.89
CA GLU A 163 -0.94 2.63 -26.32
C GLU A 163 -2.09 3.20 -27.17
N GLY A 164 -3.32 3.28 -26.63
CA GLY A 164 -4.52 3.74 -27.35
C GLY A 164 -4.91 5.21 -27.17
N GLU A 165 -4.34 5.95 -26.21
CA GLU A 165 -4.76 7.33 -25.88
C GLU A 165 -4.12 8.44 -26.73
N ASN A 166 -3.45 8.09 -27.83
CA ASN A 166 -2.87 9.07 -28.76
C ASN A 166 -3.66 9.25 -30.07
N HIS A 167 -4.95 8.95 -30.13
CA HIS A 167 -5.84 9.47 -31.19
C HIS A 167 -7.32 9.45 -30.78
N ALA A 168 -7.79 10.50 -30.12
CA ALA A 168 -9.08 11.15 -30.39
C ALA A 168 -9.30 12.28 -29.38
N ALA A 169 -9.32 13.52 -29.88
CA ALA A 169 -9.90 14.64 -29.17
C ALA A 169 -11.40 14.69 -29.46
N ASP A 170 -12.12 15.19 -28.44
CA ASP A 170 -13.43 15.84 -28.48
C ASP A 170 -14.69 14.98 -28.27
N GLY A 171 -15.53 15.45 -27.34
CA GLY A 171 -16.88 14.91 -27.11
C GLY A 171 -17.30 14.74 -25.65
N ASN A 172 -17.78 15.82 -25.03
CA ASN A 172 -18.61 15.81 -23.82
C ASN A 172 -19.76 14.78 -23.93
N VAL A 173 -19.86 13.81 -23.02
CA VAL A 173 -21.15 13.22 -22.62
C VAL A 173 -21.12 12.81 -21.15
N VAL A 174 -22.02 13.44 -20.38
CA VAL A 174 -22.43 13.08 -19.02
C VAL A 174 -23.10 11.70 -19.03
N ALA A 175 -22.68 10.78 -18.15
CA ALA A 175 -23.38 9.50 -17.95
C ALA A 175 -23.86 9.37 -16.51
N THR A 176 -25.18 9.53 -16.37
CA THR A 176 -26.00 9.26 -15.20
C THR A 176 -26.19 7.78 -14.94
N SER A 177 -26.30 7.43 -13.66
CA SER A 177 -26.69 6.14 -13.07
C SER A 177 -28.05 5.60 -13.54
N ASN A 178 -28.15 4.31 -13.88
CA ASN A 178 -28.88 3.29 -13.09
C ASN A 178 -28.93 1.89 -13.77
N PRO A 179 -29.17 0.81 -13.00
CA PRO A 179 -28.96 -0.58 -13.40
C PRO A 179 -30.24 -1.26 -13.90
N SER A 180 -30.12 -2.17 -14.87
CA SER A 180 -31.22 -3.06 -15.25
C SER A 180 -30.70 -4.47 -15.55
N GLY A 181 -31.43 -5.44 -14.98
CA GLY A 181 -31.03 -6.81 -14.80
C GLY A 181 -30.86 -7.62 -16.09
N ALA A 182 -29.96 -8.59 -16.01
CA ALA A 182 -29.94 -9.75 -16.90
C ALA A 182 -29.73 -11.02 -16.06
N ARG A 183 -30.79 -11.81 -16.07
CA ARG A 183 -31.01 -13.19 -15.61
C ARG A 183 -29.76 -14.05 -15.33
N HIS A 184 -29.83 -14.69 -14.17
CA HIS A 184 -29.23 -15.98 -13.86
C HIS A 184 -29.44 -17.01 -14.98
N THR A 185 -28.34 -17.57 -15.47
CA THR A 185 -28.28 -18.96 -15.95
C THR A 185 -27.05 -19.58 -15.29
N ASP A 186 -27.31 -20.63 -14.52
CA ASP A 186 -26.34 -21.55 -13.96
C ASP A 186 -25.98 -22.54 -15.07
N GLU A 187 -24.69 -22.65 -15.46
CA GLU A 187 -24.07 -23.87 -16.01
C GLU A 187 -22.61 -23.65 -16.49
N THR A 188 -21.72 -24.44 -15.87
CA THR A 188 -20.48 -25.03 -16.42
C THR A 188 -19.26 -24.13 -16.71
N SER A 189 -18.10 -24.63 -16.27
CA SER A 189 -16.74 -24.07 -16.38
C SER A 189 -16.39 -23.55 -17.77
N ARG A 190 -15.99 -22.28 -17.84
CA ARG A 190 -15.74 -21.52 -19.08
C ARG A 190 -14.25 -21.49 -19.47
N CYS A 191 -13.57 -22.64 -19.49
CA CYS A 191 -12.42 -22.73 -20.40
C CYS A 191 -12.96 -22.49 -21.82
N LYS A 192 -12.80 -21.28 -22.35
CA LYS A 192 -13.44 -20.89 -23.62
C LYS A 192 -12.92 -21.81 -24.73
N PRO A 193 -13.75 -22.22 -25.69
CA PRO A 193 -13.31 -23.07 -26.81
C PRO A 193 -12.09 -22.49 -27.55
N ASN A 194 -11.95 -21.16 -27.57
CA ASN A 194 -10.85 -20.45 -28.22
C ASN A 194 -9.62 -20.22 -27.31
N HIS A 195 -9.73 -20.44 -26.00
CA HIS A 195 -8.64 -20.37 -25.01
C HIS A 195 -8.82 -21.48 -23.96
N PRO A 196 -8.43 -22.72 -24.29
CA PRO A 196 -8.57 -23.84 -23.36
C PRO A 196 -7.63 -23.66 -22.17
N CYS A 197 -8.18 -23.74 -20.96
CA CYS A 197 -7.40 -23.90 -19.73
C CYS A 197 -7.37 -25.36 -19.26
N ASP A 198 -6.41 -25.67 -18.39
CA ASP A 198 -6.23 -27.01 -17.81
C ASP A 198 -7.28 -27.31 -16.73
N ILE A 199 -7.67 -26.30 -15.94
CA ILE A 199 -8.53 -26.45 -14.77
C ILE A 199 -9.89 -25.76 -14.96
N ASP A 200 -10.95 -26.54 -14.77
CA ASP A 200 -12.35 -26.08 -14.75
C ASP A 200 -12.78 -25.59 -13.36
N HIS A 201 -12.18 -26.16 -12.31
CA HIS A 201 -12.54 -25.89 -10.92
C HIS A 201 -11.32 -25.87 -10.00
N LEU A 202 -11.10 -24.71 -9.39
CA LEU A 202 -10.15 -24.51 -8.30
C LEU A 202 -10.95 -24.30 -7.01
N GLU A 203 -10.93 -25.28 -6.11
CA GLU A 203 -11.64 -25.22 -4.82
C GLU A 203 -10.64 -24.97 -3.69
N ILE A 204 -10.79 -23.85 -2.99
CA ILE A 204 -10.03 -23.50 -1.79
C ILE A 204 -10.88 -23.88 -0.58
N VAL A 205 -10.50 -24.98 0.09
CA VAL A 205 -11.20 -25.48 1.28
C VAL A 205 -10.42 -25.03 2.51
N VAL A 206 -11.01 -24.16 3.32
CA VAL A 206 -10.37 -23.54 4.47
C VAL A 206 -11.00 -24.05 5.75
N ASN A 207 -10.21 -24.69 6.61
CA ASN A 207 -10.66 -25.15 7.93
C ASN A 207 -9.97 -24.34 9.03
N ILE A 208 -10.75 -23.56 9.79
CA ILE A 208 -10.30 -22.77 10.94
C ILE A 208 -11.01 -23.29 12.18
N TYR A 209 -10.30 -24.01 13.05
CA TYR A 209 -10.96 -24.91 14.01
C TYR A 209 -10.77 -24.58 15.49
N LYS A 210 -9.86 -23.67 15.88
CA LYS A 210 -9.46 -23.54 17.29
C LYS A 210 -9.79 -22.21 17.94
N TYR A 211 -9.35 -21.09 17.37
CA TYR A 211 -9.42 -19.78 18.02
C TYR A 211 -10.45 -18.85 17.34
N PRO A 212 -11.38 -18.25 18.09
CA PRO A 212 -12.39 -17.31 17.56
C PRO A 212 -11.88 -15.87 17.41
N ASP A 213 -10.59 -15.64 17.62
CA ASP A 213 -10.00 -14.32 17.69
C ASP A 213 -10.04 -13.59 16.33
N ILE A 214 -10.53 -12.35 16.36
CA ILE A 214 -10.60 -11.43 15.21
C ILE A 214 -9.68 -10.21 15.35
N TYR A 215 -8.95 -10.12 16.47
CA TYR A 215 -7.92 -9.11 16.73
C TYR A 215 -6.61 -9.81 17.04
N LEU A 216 -5.53 -9.25 16.51
CA LEU A 216 -4.20 -9.83 16.61
C LEU A 216 -3.58 -9.48 17.97
N ARG A 217 -3.14 -10.50 18.69
CA ARG A 217 -2.42 -10.40 19.97
C ARG A 217 -0.98 -10.88 19.84
N HIS A 218 -0.18 -10.69 20.88
CA HIS A 218 1.19 -11.20 20.92
C HIS A 218 1.24 -12.74 20.88
N ASP A 219 0.28 -13.41 21.51
CA ASP A 219 0.19 -14.86 21.65
C ASP A 219 -0.63 -15.55 20.53
N THR A 220 -1.03 -14.79 19.51
CA THR A 220 -1.88 -15.30 18.44
C THR A 220 -1.18 -16.37 17.62
N ASP A 221 -1.86 -17.49 17.44
CA ASP A 221 -1.39 -18.59 16.61
C ASP A 221 -1.53 -18.24 15.12
N GLU A 222 -0.41 -18.06 14.44
CA GLU A 222 -0.35 -17.74 13.02
C GLU A 222 0.07 -18.95 12.15
N SER A 223 0.01 -20.17 12.71
CA SER A 223 0.43 -21.40 12.01
C SER A 223 -0.63 -21.89 11.02
N TYR A 224 -0.18 -22.52 9.94
CA TYR A 224 -1.06 -23.09 8.92
C TYR A 224 -0.40 -24.21 8.14
N ASN A 225 -1.24 -25.04 7.51
CA ASN A 225 -0.85 -26.04 6.52
C ASN A 225 -1.62 -25.82 5.22
N ILE A 226 -0.93 -25.94 4.09
CA ILE A 226 -1.51 -25.96 2.74
C ILE A 226 -1.24 -27.32 2.11
N THR A 227 -2.28 -27.95 1.57
CA THR A 227 -2.14 -29.13 0.72
C THR A 227 -2.84 -28.86 -0.60
N LEU A 228 -2.06 -28.87 -1.68
CA LEU A 228 -2.54 -28.65 -3.04
C LEU A 228 -2.49 -29.97 -3.81
N LYS A 229 -3.62 -30.39 -4.34
CA LYS A 229 -3.75 -31.63 -5.12
C LYS A 229 -4.50 -31.36 -6.41
N SER A 230 -3.87 -31.64 -7.54
CA SER A 230 -4.54 -31.77 -8.82
C SER A 230 -5.07 -33.17 -9.04
N ASP A 231 -6.26 -33.25 -9.60
CA ASP A 231 -6.89 -34.46 -10.16
C ASP A 231 -7.63 -34.07 -11.43
N SER A 232 -7.24 -34.66 -12.56
CA SER A 232 -7.85 -34.39 -13.86
C SER A 232 -7.89 -32.89 -14.18
N ARG A 233 -9.07 -32.29 -14.34
CA ARG A 233 -9.27 -30.84 -14.59
C ARG A 233 -9.69 -30.06 -13.33
N ARG A 234 -9.36 -30.58 -12.15
CA ARG A 234 -9.69 -29.97 -10.85
C ARG A 234 -8.44 -29.82 -10.00
N ILE A 235 -8.42 -28.76 -9.19
CA ILE A 235 -7.42 -28.60 -8.14
C ILE A 235 -8.10 -28.27 -6.82
N SER A 236 -7.65 -28.92 -5.76
CA SER A 236 -8.11 -28.67 -4.39
C SER A 236 -6.95 -28.10 -3.57
N ALA A 237 -7.14 -26.87 -3.08
CA ALA A 237 -6.23 -26.20 -2.16
C ALA A 237 -6.83 -26.27 -0.76
N LYS A 238 -6.37 -27.23 0.05
CA LYS A 238 -6.82 -27.40 1.43
C LYS A 238 -5.93 -26.58 2.37
N ILE A 239 -6.52 -25.60 3.04
CA ILE A 239 -5.90 -24.79 4.08
C ILE A 239 -6.42 -25.25 5.44
N VAL A 240 -5.52 -25.56 6.37
CA VAL A 240 -5.87 -25.89 7.77
C VAL A 240 -5.10 -24.97 8.68
N ALA A 241 -5.80 -24.20 9.52
CA ALA A 241 -5.19 -23.25 10.45
C ALA A 241 -5.91 -23.25 11.79
N ARG A 242 -5.21 -22.82 12.84
CA ARG A 242 -5.78 -22.72 14.19
C ARG A 242 -6.57 -21.43 14.41
N SER A 243 -6.25 -20.37 13.67
CA SER A 243 -6.89 -19.06 13.76
C SER A 243 -7.14 -18.46 12.36
N PHE A 244 -7.88 -17.34 12.32
CA PHE A 244 -7.97 -16.48 11.14
C PHE A 244 -6.60 -16.09 10.57
N PHE A 245 -5.67 -15.68 11.44
CA PHE A 245 -4.37 -15.13 11.03
C PHE A 245 -3.48 -16.17 10.35
N GLY A 246 -3.51 -17.42 10.83
CA GLY A 246 -2.86 -18.53 10.15
C GLY A 246 -3.45 -18.78 8.77
N ALA A 247 -4.78 -18.83 8.65
CA ALA A 247 -5.45 -19.02 7.36
C ALA A 247 -5.18 -17.87 6.38
N ARG A 248 -5.13 -16.63 6.87
CA ARG A 248 -4.79 -15.44 6.08
C ARG A 248 -3.34 -15.48 5.59
N ASN A 249 -2.39 -15.91 6.43
CA ASN A 249 -1.01 -16.16 6.01
C ASN A 249 -0.91 -17.29 4.96
N ALA A 250 -1.79 -18.30 5.04
CA ALA A 250 -1.89 -19.33 4.03
C ALA A 250 -2.36 -18.79 2.67
N LEU A 251 -3.32 -17.85 2.64
CA LEU A 251 -3.70 -17.16 1.40
C LEU A 251 -2.52 -16.40 0.79
N ALA A 252 -1.67 -15.76 1.61
CA ALA A 252 -0.46 -15.08 1.13
C ALA A 252 0.51 -16.05 0.44
N THR A 253 0.68 -17.24 1.01
CA THR A 253 1.53 -18.28 0.44
C THR A 253 0.90 -18.92 -0.80
N LEU A 254 -0.42 -19.14 -0.81
CA LEU A 254 -1.15 -19.63 -1.98
C LEU A 254 -1.06 -18.63 -3.15
N HIS A 255 -1.16 -17.33 -2.87
CA HIS A 255 -0.99 -16.27 -3.87
C HIS A 255 0.36 -16.39 -4.59
N GLN A 256 1.42 -16.70 -3.85
CA GLN A 256 2.76 -16.87 -4.43
C GLN A 256 2.93 -18.15 -5.26
N MET A 257 2.01 -19.11 -5.14
CA MET A 257 1.98 -20.28 -6.02
C MET A 257 1.24 -20.02 -7.34
N VAL A 258 0.67 -18.82 -7.49
CA VAL A 258 -0.04 -18.36 -8.68
C VAL A 258 0.78 -17.29 -9.40
N TRP A 259 0.83 -17.35 -10.72
CA TRP A 259 1.48 -16.33 -11.54
C TRP A 259 0.77 -16.17 -12.88
N TYR A 260 1.07 -15.08 -13.59
CA TYR A 260 0.61 -14.87 -14.96
C TYR A 260 1.60 -15.46 -15.96
N ASP A 261 1.10 -16.26 -16.90
CA ASP A 261 1.86 -16.74 -18.05
C ASP A 261 1.54 -15.86 -19.26
N ASP A 262 2.53 -15.08 -19.71
CA ASP A 262 2.39 -14.12 -20.81
C ASP A 262 2.39 -14.79 -22.20
N GLU A 263 2.79 -16.06 -22.31
CA GLU A 263 2.67 -16.85 -23.53
C GLU A 263 1.24 -17.35 -23.72
N GLU A 264 0.65 -17.94 -22.67
CA GLU A 264 -0.71 -18.48 -22.72
C GLU A 264 -1.79 -17.43 -22.40
N LYS A 265 -1.39 -16.29 -21.82
CA LYS A 265 -2.25 -15.18 -21.35
C LYS A 265 -3.27 -15.63 -20.31
N LEU A 266 -2.82 -16.47 -19.39
CA LEU A 266 -3.63 -17.09 -18.36
C LEU A 266 -2.90 -17.12 -17.03
N LEU A 267 -3.65 -17.21 -15.94
CA LEU A 267 -3.07 -17.55 -14.65
C LEU A 267 -2.62 -19.01 -14.65
N ARG A 268 -1.49 -19.25 -13.99
CA ARG A 268 -0.94 -20.56 -13.70
C ARG A 268 -0.83 -20.78 -12.20
N ILE A 269 -1.01 -22.03 -11.79
CA ILE A 269 -0.78 -22.47 -10.41
C ILE A 269 0.05 -23.75 -10.40
N ILE A 270 0.87 -23.95 -9.37
CA ILE A 270 1.53 -25.24 -9.12
C ILE A 270 0.47 -26.35 -8.96
N GLY A 271 0.65 -27.52 -9.58
CA GLY A 271 -0.36 -28.58 -9.56
C GLY A 271 -0.39 -29.40 -8.26
N ARG A 272 0.74 -29.52 -7.57
CA ARG A 272 0.88 -30.27 -6.31
C ARG A 272 1.83 -29.57 -5.37
N ALA A 273 1.42 -29.35 -4.14
CA ALA A 273 2.25 -28.76 -3.11
C ALA A 273 1.83 -29.20 -1.72
N PHE A 274 2.76 -29.20 -0.79
CA PHE A 274 2.52 -29.29 0.64
C PHE A 274 3.39 -28.24 1.34
N VAL A 275 2.79 -27.44 2.20
CA VAL A 275 3.48 -26.42 3.00
C VAL A 275 2.98 -26.52 4.44
N GLU A 276 3.91 -26.63 5.38
CA GLU A 276 3.69 -26.44 6.80
C GLU A 276 4.49 -25.21 7.23
N ASP A 277 3.85 -24.26 7.91
CA ASP A 277 4.48 -22.98 8.23
C ASP A 277 3.94 -22.37 9.53
N ALA A 278 4.84 -21.66 10.20
CA ALA A 278 4.55 -20.82 11.36
C ALA A 278 5.64 -19.75 11.50
N PRO A 279 5.31 -18.53 11.93
CA PRO A 279 6.34 -17.52 12.14
C PRO A 279 7.22 -17.87 13.33
N LYS A 280 8.53 -17.61 13.19
CA LYS A 280 9.49 -17.76 14.31
C LYS A 280 9.29 -16.72 15.41
N PHE A 281 8.82 -15.53 15.06
CA PHE A 281 8.60 -14.41 15.97
C PHE A 281 7.18 -13.85 15.79
N GLY A 282 6.46 -13.65 16.89
CA GLY A 282 5.08 -13.12 16.87
C GLY A 282 4.99 -11.61 16.56
N TYR A 283 6.06 -10.85 16.79
CA TYR A 283 6.14 -9.43 16.45
C TYR A 283 7.00 -9.23 15.20
N ARG A 284 6.39 -8.78 14.10
CA ARG A 284 7.07 -8.51 12.82
C ARG A 284 6.59 -7.17 12.28
N GLY A 285 7.30 -6.12 12.69
CA GLY A 285 6.85 -4.74 12.56
C GLY A 285 7.48 -3.97 11.42
N LEU A 286 6.74 -2.98 10.92
CA LEU A 286 7.26 -1.85 10.14
C LEU A 286 6.81 -0.56 10.83
N MET A 287 7.75 0.34 11.12
CA MET A 287 7.44 1.69 11.60
C MET A 287 7.41 2.66 10.43
N LEU A 288 6.35 3.45 10.33
CA LEU A 288 6.26 4.56 9.38
C LEU A 288 6.07 5.87 10.14
N ASP A 289 7.01 6.78 9.94
CA ASP A 289 6.95 8.16 10.40
C ASP A 289 6.18 9.00 9.39
N THR A 290 5.02 9.49 9.82
CA THR A 290 4.15 10.35 9.01
C THR A 290 4.11 11.79 9.52
N SER A 291 5.01 12.16 10.44
CA SER A 291 5.13 13.52 10.94
C SER A 291 6.24 14.29 10.25
N ARG A 292 7.42 13.67 10.08
CA ARG A 292 8.56 14.31 9.39
C ARG A 292 8.24 14.66 7.95
N HIS A 293 7.40 13.84 7.32
CA HIS A 293 6.75 14.10 6.04
C HIS A 293 5.37 13.46 6.06
N TYR A 294 4.40 14.10 5.40
CA TYR A 294 3.09 13.51 5.21
C TYR A 294 3.11 12.37 4.19
N PHE A 295 2.40 11.28 4.48
CA PHE A 295 2.13 10.19 3.54
C PHE A 295 0.64 10.06 3.29
N SER A 296 0.21 9.97 2.03
CA SER A 296 -1.21 9.79 1.72
C SER A 296 -1.76 8.45 2.22
N ILE A 297 -3.07 8.37 2.46
CA ILE A 297 -3.74 7.14 2.88
C ILE A 297 -3.52 6.01 1.86
N GLU A 298 -3.50 6.30 0.57
CA GLU A 298 -3.21 5.32 -0.48
C GLU A 298 -1.77 4.79 -0.37
N ALA A 299 -0.80 5.64 -0.03
CA ALA A 299 0.58 5.22 0.17
C ALA A 299 0.72 4.32 1.41
N ILE A 300 0.02 4.64 2.50
CA ILE A 300 -0.03 3.80 3.71
C ILE A 300 -0.67 2.45 3.40
N LYS A 301 -1.82 2.43 2.72
CA LYS A 301 -2.51 1.19 2.30
C LYS A 301 -1.65 0.34 1.37
N ARG A 302 -0.93 0.96 0.42
CA ARG A 302 0.02 0.24 -0.45
C ARG A 302 1.14 -0.41 0.36
N THR A 303 1.68 0.28 1.37
CA THR A 303 2.66 -0.29 2.31
C THR A 303 2.08 -1.49 3.07
N LEU A 304 0.85 -1.37 3.58
CA LEU A 304 0.15 -2.46 4.27
C LEU A 304 -0.09 -3.68 3.37
N SER A 305 -0.37 -3.49 2.08
CA SER A 305 -0.44 -4.61 1.11
C SER A 305 0.91 -5.33 0.97
N GLY A 306 2.02 -4.59 0.87
CA GLY A 306 3.36 -5.18 0.82
C GLY A 306 3.73 -5.92 2.12
N MET A 307 3.38 -5.34 3.27
CA MET A 307 3.50 -6.00 4.58
C MET A 307 2.71 -7.31 4.62
N ALA A 308 1.46 -7.28 4.15
CA ALA A 308 0.56 -8.41 4.14
C ALA A 308 1.13 -9.58 3.31
N LEU A 309 1.64 -9.31 2.10
CA LEU A 309 2.25 -10.34 1.25
C LEU A 309 3.55 -10.89 1.84
N SER A 310 4.29 -10.06 2.60
CA SER A 310 5.52 -10.44 3.31
C SER A 310 5.27 -11.03 4.72
N LYS A 311 4.00 -11.23 5.11
CA LYS A 311 3.58 -11.72 6.43
C LYS A 311 4.06 -10.87 7.61
N LEU A 312 4.37 -9.58 7.40
CA LEU A 312 4.53 -8.61 8.48
C LEU A 312 3.15 -8.34 9.10
N ASN A 313 3.10 -8.14 10.42
CA ASN A 313 1.83 -8.18 11.15
C ASN A 313 1.64 -7.01 12.13
N ARG A 314 2.62 -6.11 12.28
CA ARG A 314 2.50 -4.88 13.08
C ARG A 314 2.87 -3.66 12.25
N PHE A 315 1.96 -2.71 12.13
CA PHE A 315 2.26 -1.41 11.57
C PHE A 315 2.34 -0.39 12.69
N HIS A 316 3.57 0.01 13.02
CA HIS A 316 3.83 1.03 14.01
C HIS A 316 3.71 2.39 13.33
N TRP A 317 2.59 3.05 13.57
CA TRP A 317 2.28 4.34 12.97
C TRP A 317 2.78 5.45 13.90
N HIS A 318 3.96 5.98 13.60
CA HIS A 318 4.52 7.15 14.27
C HIS A 318 3.85 8.40 13.69
N MET A 319 2.74 8.81 14.33
CA MET A 319 1.79 9.77 13.75
C MET A 319 2.24 11.21 13.94
N THR A 320 2.99 11.51 15.01
CA THR A 320 3.32 12.88 15.42
C THR A 320 4.77 12.99 15.89
N ASP A 321 5.40 14.11 15.60
CA ASP A 321 6.74 14.51 16.04
C ASP A 321 6.80 16.04 16.11
N SER A 322 7.97 16.59 16.40
CA SER A 322 8.25 18.02 16.47
C SER A 322 7.91 18.79 15.19
N GLN A 323 8.09 18.15 14.04
CA GLN A 323 7.90 18.76 12.72
C GLN A 323 6.43 18.94 12.36
N SER A 324 5.54 18.00 12.69
CA SER A 324 4.11 18.16 12.44
C SER A 324 3.20 17.30 13.31
N PHE A 325 1.95 17.76 13.46
CA PHE A 325 0.86 17.03 14.10
C PHE A 325 -0.29 16.84 13.08
N PRO A 326 -0.27 15.79 12.24
CA PRO A 326 -1.28 15.61 11.19
C PRO A 326 -2.59 14.97 11.70
N PHE A 327 -2.59 14.30 12.86
CA PHE A 327 -3.80 13.62 13.37
C PHE A 327 -4.86 14.61 13.86
N VAL A 328 -6.08 14.51 13.31
CA VAL A 328 -7.21 15.36 13.70
C VAL A 328 -7.96 14.72 14.87
N SER A 329 -7.59 15.10 16.10
CA SER A 329 -8.32 14.69 17.30
C SER A 329 -9.70 15.33 17.38
N ARG A 330 -10.72 14.53 17.73
CA ARG A 330 -12.09 15.02 18.00
C ARG A 330 -12.17 15.91 19.24
N HIS A 331 -11.25 15.72 20.19
CA HIS A 331 -11.22 16.46 21.46
C HIS A 331 -10.35 17.72 21.37
N TYR A 332 -9.26 17.66 20.58
CA TYR A 332 -8.30 18.75 20.43
C TYR A 332 -7.96 19.02 18.96
N PRO A 333 -8.92 19.52 18.15
CA PRO A 333 -8.68 19.84 16.75
C PRO A 333 -7.59 20.91 16.55
N GLN A 334 -7.29 21.70 17.59
CA GLN A 334 -6.22 22.70 17.59
C GLN A 334 -4.84 22.09 17.32
N LEU A 335 -4.61 20.83 17.73
CA LEU A 335 -3.31 20.17 17.50
C LEU A 335 -3.00 20.08 16.01
N ALA A 336 -3.94 19.58 15.21
CA ALA A 336 -3.79 19.54 13.75
C ALA A 336 -3.87 20.92 13.10
N ALA A 337 -4.79 21.78 13.56
CA ALA A 337 -4.95 23.13 12.99
C ALA A 337 -3.69 23.99 13.11
N HIS A 338 -2.86 23.75 14.12
CA HIS A 338 -1.59 24.46 14.35
C HIS A 338 -0.34 23.63 14.02
N GLY A 339 -0.48 22.32 13.84
CA GLY A 339 0.64 21.39 13.70
C GLY A 339 0.74 20.68 12.36
N ALA A 340 -0.33 20.57 11.57
CA ALA A 340 -0.26 19.95 10.25
C ALA A 340 0.46 20.86 9.24
N TYR A 341 1.10 20.27 8.23
CA TYR A 341 1.75 21.03 7.16
C TYR A 341 0.78 21.87 6.34
N SER A 342 -0.43 21.33 6.11
CA SER A 342 -1.53 22.02 5.46
C SER A 342 -2.87 21.39 5.85
N ASN A 343 -3.98 22.04 5.47
CA ASN A 343 -5.33 21.51 5.69
C ASN A 343 -5.62 20.20 4.92
N HIS A 344 -4.76 19.82 3.97
CA HIS A 344 -4.90 18.59 3.17
C HIS A 344 -3.96 17.47 3.62
N GLU A 345 -2.98 17.78 4.46
CA GLU A 345 -1.95 16.85 4.96
C GLU A 345 -2.28 16.45 6.40
N VAL A 346 -3.49 15.89 6.56
CA VAL A 346 -4.06 15.52 7.85
C VAL A 346 -4.63 14.10 7.79
N TYR A 347 -4.71 13.47 8.95
CA TYR A 347 -5.40 12.18 9.13
C TYR A 347 -6.66 12.40 9.95
N THR A 348 -7.82 12.30 9.30
CA THR A 348 -9.11 12.39 9.97
C THR A 348 -9.41 11.10 10.74
N THR A 349 -10.41 11.15 11.62
CA THR A 349 -10.90 9.97 12.33
C THR A 349 -11.35 8.86 11.37
N ASP A 350 -11.95 9.22 10.23
CA ASP A 350 -12.42 8.26 9.23
C ASP A 350 -11.26 7.67 8.44
N ASP A 351 -10.23 8.45 8.14
CA ASP A 351 -8.99 7.93 7.53
C ASP A 351 -8.32 6.88 8.43
N VAL A 352 -8.24 7.15 9.73
CA VAL A 352 -7.66 6.21 10.70
C VAL A 352 -8.50 4.93 10.76
N ARG A 353 -9.83 5.02 10.82
CA ARG A 353 -10.72 3.83 10.80
C ARG A 353 -10.57 3.01 9.53
N ASP A 354 -10.49 3.68 8.39
CA ASP A 354 -10.31 3.05 7.09
C ASP A 354 -8.97 2.32 7.00
N VAL A 355 -7.87 2.92 7.46
CA VAL A 355 -6.56 2.26 7.56
C VAL A 355 -6.59 1.06 8.52
N VAL A 356 -7.22 1.20 9.68
CA VAL A 356 -7.36 0.12 10.68
C VAL A 356 -8.13 -1.06 10.09
N GLU A 357 -9.25 -0.82 9.42
CA GLU A 357 -10.05 -1.89 8.80
C GLU A 357 -9.29 -2.54 7.64
N PHE A 358 -8.63 -1.74 6.80
CA PHE A 358 -7.79 -2.22 5.71
C PHE A 358 -6.66 -3.13 6.20
N ALA A 359 -6.05 -2.80 7.35
CA ALA A 359 -5.02 -3.61 7.99
C ALA A 359 -5.60 -4.87 8.65
N ARG A 360 -6.78 -4.77 9.28
CA ARG A 360 -7.44 -5.86 10.00
C ARG A 360 -7.74 -7.05 9.10
N VAL A 361 -8.33 -6.83 7.92
CA VAL A 361 -8.59 -7.90 6.94
C VAL A 361 -7.31 -8.55 6.40
N ARG A 362 -6.17 -7.85 6.51
CA ARG A 362 -4.82 -8.31 6.16
C ARG A 362 -4.05 -8.91 7.33
N GLY A 363 -4.68 -9.06 8.50
CA GLY A 363 -4.03 -9.62 9.68
C GLY A 363 -2.89 -8.75 10.22
N ILE A 364 -2.99 -7.43 10.05
CA ILE A 364 -2.01 -6.45 10.56
C ILE A 364 -2.68 -5.65 11.68
N GLN A 365 -2.01 -5.55 12.83
CA GLN A 365 -2.40 -4.64 13.90
C GLN A 365 -1.74 -3.28 13.72
N ILE A 366 -2.53 -2.22 13.82
CA ILE A 366 -2.06 -0.84 13.89
C ILE A 366 -1.65 -0.54 15.34
N ILE A 367 -0.43 -0.04 15.52
CA ILE A 367 0.06 0.48 16.80
C ILE A 367 0.25 1.99 16.61
N PRO A 368 -0.67 2.82 17.09
CA PRO A 368 -0.54 4.26 16.96
C PRO A 368 0.45 4.79 18.00
N GLU A 369 1.24 5.79 17.61
CA GLU A 369 2.20 6.47 18.49
C GLU A 369 2.04 7.99 18.40
N ILE A 370 1.94 8.59 19.59
CA ILE A 370 2.17 10.01 19.82
C ILE A 370 3.37 10.06 20.76
N ASP A 371 4.54 10.39 20.20
CA ASP A 371 5.80 10.41 20.93
C ASP A 371 5.81 11.52 22.00
N ALA A 372 6.32 11.17 23.17
CA ALA A 372 6.40 12.03 24.34
C ALA A 372 7.63 11.63 25.19
N PRO A 373 8.24 12.58 25.94
CA PRO A 373 7.82 13.96 26.11
C PRO A 373 8.56 14.89 25.12
N ALA A 374 9.64 14.41 24.48
CA ALA A 374 10.30 15.07 23.38
C ALA A 374 9.48 14.88 22.11
N HIS A 375 9.98 15.36 20.97
CA HIS A 375 9.27 15.21 19.69
C HIS A 375 7.85 15.85 19.74
N ALA A 376 7.70 16.92 20.53
CA ALA A 376 6.44 17.61 20.77
C ALA A 376 6.60 19.12 20.51
N GLY A 377 6.55 19.48 19.23
CA GLY A 377 6.81 20.83 18.72
C GLY A 377 5.56 21.48 18.14
N ASN A 378 5.49 21.53 16.81
CA ASN A 378 4.36 22.13 16.08
C ASN A 378 3.03 21.49 16.50
N GLY A 379 2.01 22.31 16.71
CA GLY A 379 0.71 21.87 17.22
C GLY A 379 0.55 21.93 18.74
N TRP A 380 1.62 22.14 19.53
CA TRP A 380 1.54 22.27 21.00
C TRP A 380 1.63 23.72 21.52
N ASP A 381 1.73 24.71 20.64
CA ASP A 381 1.93 26.13 20.96
C ASP A 381 0.62 26.93 21.16
N TRP A 382 -0.55 26.32 20.95
CA TRP A 382 -1.85 26.99 21.10
C TRP A 382 -2.29 27.16 22.56
N GLY A 383 -1.75 26.36 23.49
CA GLY A 383 -2.18 26.31 24.89
C GLY A 383 -2.32 27.67 25.61
N PRO A 384 -1.30 28.56 25.56
CA PRO A 384 -1.36 29.86 26.24
C PRO A 384 -2.52 30.75 25.78
N LYS A 385 -2.82 30.76 24.47
CA LYS A 385 -3.92 31.56 23.89
C LYS A 385 -5.31 31.08 24.35
N HIS A 386 -5.39 29.85 24.83
CA HIS A 386 -6.61 29.22 25.33
C HIS A 386 -6.65 29.07 26.86
N GLY A 387 -5.75 29.74 27.58
CA GLY A 387 -5.72 29.71 29.06
C GLY A 387 -5.24 28.39 29.65
N LEU A 388 -4.59 27.53 28.85
CA LEU A 388 -4.06 26.24 29.30
C LEU A 388 -2.59 26.30 29.74
N GLY A 389 -1.96 27.48 29.64
CA GLY A 389 -0.53 27.66 29.90
C GLY A 389 0.35 27.05 28.80
N GLU A 390 1.66 27.02 29.03
CA GLU A 390 2.63 26.44 28.10
C GLU A 390 2.55 24.92 28.14
N LEU A 391 2.03 24.29 27.08
CA LEU A 391 1.88 22.84 26.97
C LEU A 391 3.19 22.15 26.58
N SER A 392 4.03 22.83 25.80
CA SER A 392 5.37 22.41 25.41
C SER A 392 6.35 23.58 25.54
N LEU A 393 7.62 23.25 25.78
CA LEU A 393 8.74 24.14 26.00
C LEU A 393 9.77 23.97 24.88
N CYS A 394 10.65 24.96 24.73
CA CYS A 394 11.76 24.94 23.77
C CYS A 394 11.35 24.79 22.29
N ILE A 395 10.08 25.06 21.96
CA ILE A 395 9.58 25.01 20.58
C ILE A 395 10.41 25.97 19.71
N ASN A 396 11.01 25.45 18.64
CA ASN A 396 11.84 26.21 17.70
C ASN A 396 13.04 26.96 18.32
N GLN A 397 13.51 26.54 19.50
CA GLN A 397 14.61 27.18 20.21
C GLN A 397 15.92 27.18 19.39
N GLN A 398 16.65 28.30 19.41
CA GLN A 398 17.96 28.44 18.77
C GLN A 398 19.06 28.80 19.78
N PRO A 399 20.33 28.39 19.55
CA PRO A 399 20.76 27.41 18.54
C PRO A 399 20.24 26.01 18.91
N TRP A 400 19.55 25.34 17.97
CA TRP A 400 18.83 24.09 18.27
C TRP A 400 19.73 22.99 18.86
N SER A 401 21.01 22.94 18.46
CA SER A 401 21.97 21.91 18.85
C SER A 401 22.29 21.86 20.34
N PHE A 402 21.95 22.92 21.11
CA PHE A 402 22.08 22.92 22.56
C PHE A 402 20.87 22.32 23.29
N TYR A 403 19.74 22.12 22.59
CA TYR A 403 18.45 21.78 23.22
C TYR A 403 17.84 20.48 22.67
N CYS A 404 18.18 20.08 21.44
CA CYS A 404 17.61 18.89 20.81
C CYS A 404 18.57 18.22 19.83
N GLY A 405 18.30 16.96 19.49
CA GLY A 405 19.11 16.17 18.54
C GLY A 405 18.93 16.58 17.08
N GLU A 406 17.76 17.14 16.74
CA GLU A 406 17.43 17.65 15.42
C GLU A 406 16.43 18.82 15.53
N PRO A 407 16.46 19.81 14.61
CA PRO A 407 15.45 20.86 14.58
C PRO A 407 14.14 20.36 13.93
N PRO A 408 12.98 20.91 14.32
CA PRO A 408 12.79 21.91 15.38
C PRO A 408 12.82 21.28 16.79
N CYS A 409 13.36 21.99 17.78
CA CYS A 409 13.24 21.55 19.16
C CYS A 409 11.78 21.67 19.66
N GLY A 410 11.42 20.89 20.67
CA GLY A 410 10.13 20.95 21.36
C GLY A 410 9.95 19.78 22.33
N GLN A 411 9.54 20.06 23.57
CA GLN A 411 9.29 19.05 24.60
C GLN A 411 8.09 19.43 25.46
N LEU A 412 7.17 18.49 25.68
CA LEU A 412 6.02 18.65 26.56
C LEU A 412 6.44 19.16 27.95
N ASN A 413 5.63 20.06 28.51
CA ASN A 413 5.85 20.64 29.82
C ASN A 413 5.25 19.74 30.93
N PRO A 414 6.06 18.97 31.69
CA PRO A 414 5.54 18.10 32.74
C PRO A 414 5.02 18.86 33.97
N LYS A 415 5.31 20.16 34.09
CA LYS A 415 4.77 20.99 35.18
C LYS A 415 3.32 21.40 34.93
N ASN A 416 2.87 21.35 33.68
CA ASN A 416 1.53 21.77 33.30
C ASN A 416 0.55 20.59 33.34
N ASN A 417 -0.38 20.61 34.30
CA ASN A 417 -1.38 19.55 34.46
C ASN A 417 -2.26 19.34 33.20
N ASN A 418 -2.47 20.40 32.40
CA ASN A 418 -3.26 20.30 31.17
C ASN A 418 -2.62 19.38 30.13
N THR A 419 -1.29 19.27 30.11
CA THR A 419 -0.56 18.36 29.22
C THR A 419 -0.98 16.91 29.44
N TYR A 420 -1.09 16.47 30.69
CA TYR A 420 -1.53 15.11 31.02
C TYR A 420 -3.00 14.84 30.67
N LEU A 421 -3.87 15.84 30.86
CA LEU A 421 -5.29 15.72 30.49
C LEU A 421 -5.47 15.58 28.97
N ILE A 422 -4.69 16.34 28.20
CA ILE A 422 -4.68 16.25 26.73
C ILE A 422 -4.17 14.88 26.30
N LEU A 423 -3.00 14.44 26.80
CA LEU A 423 -2.44 13.13 26.47
C LEU A 423 -3.39 11.98 26.82
N GLN A 424 -4.02 12.01 28.01
CA GLN A 424 -4.98 10.99 28.42
C GLN A 424 -6.12 10.84 27.41
N LYS A 425 -6.67 11.97 26.95
CA LYS A 425 -7.79 11.99 25.99
C LYS A 425 -7.36 11.58 24.59
N LEU A 426 -6.16 11.98 24.15
CA LEU A 426 -5.58 11.55 22.87
C LEU A 426 -5.35 10.04 22.85
N TYR A 427 -4.74 9.49 23.91
CA TYR A 427 -4.49 8.06 24.01
C TYR A 427 -5.79 7.26 24.08
N ALA A 428 -6.79 7.73 24.85
CA ALA A 428 -8.10 7.10 24.90
C ALA A 428 -8.80 7.11 23.53
N GLU A 429 -8.70 8.21 22.78
CA GLU A 429 -9.23 8.32 21.43
C GLU A 429 -8.54 7.36 20.45
N LEU A 430 -7.21 7.30 20.44
CA LEU A 430 -6.48 6.39 19.56
C LEU A 430 -6.77 4.93 19.87
N LEU A 431 -6.84 4.54 21.15
CA LEU A 431 -7.20 3.17 21.55
C LEU A 431 -8.63 2.79 21.14
N GLU A 432 -9.56 3.76 21.17
CA GLU A 432 -10.93 3.55 20.65
C GLU A 432 -10.93 3.33 19.12
N LEU A 433 -10.07 4.05 18.39
CA LEU A 433 -10.00 3.96 16.92
C LEU A 433 -9.28 2.71 16.42
N THR A 434 -8.18 2.32 17.06
CA THR A 434 -7.37 1.17 16.61
C THR A 434 -7.86 -0.16 17.16
N GLY A 435 -8.76 -0.12 18.15
CA GLY A 435 -9.32 -1.31 18.79
C GLY A 435 -8.34 -1.97 19.77
N PRO A 436 -8.67 -3.18 20.24
CA PRO A 436 -7.89 -3.89 21.24
C PRO A 436 -6.44 -4.11 20.80
N THR A 437 -5.51 -3.79 21.70
CA THR A 437 -4.07 -3.96 21.47
C THR A 437 -3.35 -4.39 22.73
N ASP A 438 -2.34 -5.25 22.55
CA ASP A 438 -1.39 -5.60 23.63
C ASP A 438 -0.21 -4.62 23.68
N PHE A 439 -0.12 -3.72 22.69
CA PHE A 439 0.97 -2.78 22.52
C PHE A 439 0.44 -1.35 22.41
N PHE A 440 1.07 -0.45 23.14
CA PHE A 440 0.91 0.99 23.00
C PHE A 440 2.30 1.59 23.10
N SER A 441 2.68 2.49 22.19
CA SER A 441 3.99 3.17 22.20
C SER A 441 3.78 4.64 22.59
N PRO A 442 4.05 5.02 23.85
CA PRO A 442 3.97 6.42 24.28
C PRO A 442 5.33 7.14 24.29
N TRP A 443 6.44 6.44 23.99
CA TRP A 443 7.81 6.94 24.14
C TRP A 443 8.74 6.26 23.12
N ARG A 444 9.60 7.06 22.47
CA ARG A 444 10.71 6.55 21.66
C ARG A 444 12.07 6.62 22.37
#